data_AF-A0A2A5DPE4-F1
#
_entry.id   AF-A0A2A5DPE4-F1
#
_cell.length_a   1.000
_cell.length_b   1.000
_cell.length_c   1.000
_cell.angle_alpha   90.00
_cell.angle_beta   90.00
_cell.angle_gamma   90.00
#
_symmetry.space_group_name_H-M   'P 1'
#
loop_
_entity.id
_entity.type
_entity.pdbx_description
1 polymer ?
#
loop_
_entity_poly.entity_id
_entity_poly.type
_entity_poly.pdbx_seq_one_letter_code
_entity_poly.pdbx_strand_id
1 'polypeptide(L)'
;MRAIMSKSEKIREQLNSLYSKLDKEINSLSARCYGCGKCCNFKKNGLKLYVQKVELDLIKEETGITPYLLPEGNCVFQENDICTIHRIRPLGCRTFFSEAPNSTDHQNLFEVYHKKIKEIGNESDIEYIFEPFFTEND
;
A
#
# COMPACT_ATOMS: atom_id res chain seq x y z
N MET A 1 -17.26 -29.08 -8.89
CA MET A 1 -16.67 -28.70 -7.59
C MET A 1 -16.40 -27.20 -7.62
N ARG A 2 -17.14 -26.38 -6.87
CA ARG A 2 -16.74 -24.98 -6.64
C ARG A 2 -15.71 -25.03 -5.51
N ALA A 3 -14.48 -24.59 -5.78
CA ALA A 3 -13.49 -24.38 -4.73
C ALA A 3 -14.06 -23.34 -3.76
N ILE A 4 -14.09 -23.67 -2.47
CA ILE A 4 -14.39 -22.70 -1.43
C ILE A 4 -13.12 -21.88 -1.26
N MET A 5 -13.15 -20.62 -1.67
CA MET A 5 -12.03 -19.70 -1.46
C MET A 5 -11.86 -19.43 0.04
N SER A 6 -10.60 -19.40 0.50
CA SER A 6 -10.25 -18.95 1.84
C SER A 6 -10.55 -17.46 2.02
N LYS A 7 -10.66 -17.04 3.30
CA LYS A 7 -10.86 -15.65 3.68
C LYS A 7 -9.80 -14.72 3.09
N SER A 8 -8.51 -15.11 3.17
CA SER A 8 -7.40 -14.34 2.62
C SER A 8 -7.45 -14.24 1.10
N GLU A 9 -7.84 -15.30 0.39
CA GLU A 9 -8.03 -15.25 -1.07
C GLU A 9 -9.13 -14.26 -1.46
N LYS A 10 -10.25 -14.24 -0.73
CA LYS A 10 -11.34 -13.28 -0.97
C LYS A 10 -10.90 -11.83 -0.75
N ILE A 11 -10.21 -11.55 0.36
CA ILE A 11 -9.65 -10.22 0.65
C ILE A 11 -8.68 -9.80 -0.46
N ARG A 12 -7.78 -10.70 -0.86
CA ARG A 12 -6.80 -10.47 -1.94
C ARG A 12 -7.49 -10.08 -3.24
N GLU A 13 -8.54 -10.78 -3.65
CA GLU A 13 -9.30 -10.43 -4.85
C GLU A 13 -10.01 -9.08 -4.74
N GLN A 14 -10.65 -8.79 -3.60
CA GLN A 14 -11.32 -7.51 -3.36
C GLN A 14 -10.33 -6.34 -3.41
N LEU A 15 -9.18 -6.45 -2.72
CA LEU A 15 -8.12 -5.45 -2.74
C LEU A 15 -7.48 -5.30 -4.13
N ASN A 16 -7.18 -6.40 -4.83
CA ASN A 16 -6.62 -6.34 -6.19
C ASN A 16 -7.58 -5.63 -7.16
N SER A 17 -8.87 -5.94 -7.09
CA SER A 17 -9.90 -5.29 -7.90
C SER A 17 -10.00 -3.80 -7.57
N LEU A 18 -9.97 -3.45 -6.28
CA LEU A 18 -9.99 -2.09 -5.81
C LEU A 18 -8.76 -1.30 -6.29
N TYR A 19 -7.56 -1.84 -6.11
CA TYR A 19 -6.33 -1.20 -6.56
C TYR A 19 -6.22 -1.10 -8.08
N SER A 20 -6.76 -2.06 -8.82
CA SER A 20 -6.80 -1.97 -10.29
C SER A 20 -7.66 -0.78 -10.77
N LYS A 21 -8.69 -0.40 -10.00
CA LYS A 21 -9.48 0.82 -10.27
C LYS A 21 -8.68 2.06 -9.88
N LEU A 22 -8.06 2.06 -8.70
CA LEU A 22 -7.22 3.17 -8.24
C LEU A 22 -6.07 3.46 -9.19
N ASP A 23 -5.35 2.43 -9.65
CA ASP A 23 -4.22 2.60 -10.57
C ASP A 23 -4.67 3.23 -11.90
N LYS A 24 -5.89 2.94 -12.39
CA LYS A 24 -6.45 3.62 -13.57
C LYS A 24 -6.75 5.09 -13.32
N GLU A 25 -7.29 5.42 -12.15
CA GLU A 25 -7.56 6.81 -11.76
C GLU A 25 -6.25 7.60 -11.61
N ILE A 26 -5.23 7.04 -10.93
CA ILE A 26 -3.90 7.65 -10.80
C ILE A 26 -3.24 7.86 -12.18
N ASN A 27 -3.38 6.89 -13.10
CA ASN A 27 -2.79 7.02 -14.43
C ASN A 27 -3.37 8.16 -15.27
N SER A 28 -4.53 8.71 -14.87
CA SER A 28 -5.12 9.91 -15.47
C SER A 28 -4.59 11.23 -14.88
N LEU A 29 -3.82 11.16 -13.79
CA LEU A 29 -3.23 12.31 -13.11
C LEU A 29 -1.80 12.60 -13.61
N SER A 30 -1.34 13.81 -13.30
CA SER A 30 0.00 14.27 -13.67
C SER A 30 1.12 13.57 -12.88
N ALA A 31 0.87 13.27 -11.61
CA ALA A 31 1.84 12.61 -10.74
C ALA A 31 1.55 11.11 -10.60
N ARG A 32 2.59 10.28 -10.77
CA ARG A 32 2.47 8.82 -10.67
C ARG A 32 3.81 8.13 -10.38
N CYS A 33 3.74 6.83 -10.10
CA CYS A 33 4.95 6.04 -9.87
C CYS A 33 5.66 5.78 -11.21
N TYR A 34 6.92 6.22 -11.33
CA TYR A 34 7.78 5.91 -12.47
C TYR A 34 8.75 4.75 -12.19
N GLY A 35 8.61 4.05 -11.07
CA GLY A 35 9.50 2.94 -10.70
C GLY A 35 10.95 3.37 -10.44
N CYS A 36 11.19 4.64 -10.05
CA CYS A 36 12.53 5.22 -9.93
C CYS A 36 13.10 5.23 -8.51
N GLY A 37 12.40 4.65 -7.52
CA GLY A 37 12.84 4.60 -6.13
C GLY A 37 12.83 5.91 -5.33
N LYS A 38 12.67 7.07 -6.00
CA LYS A 38 12.83 8.40 -5.35
C LYS A 38 11.78 8.69 -4.26
N CYS A 39 10.52 8.32 -4.49
CA CYS A 39 9.43 8.58 -3.55
C CYS A 39 9.48 7.65 -2.33
N CYS A 40 10.07 6.46 -2.45
CA CYS A 40 10.04 5.41 -1.42
C CYS A 40 11.32 5.30 -0.57
N ASN A 41 12.22 6.28 -0.63
CA ASN A 41 13.24 6.45 0.42
C ASN A 41 12.64 7.26 1.59
N PHE A 42 12.08 6.56 2.56
CA PHE A 42 11.29 7.15 3.64
C PHE A 42 12.14 8.01 4.57
N LYS A 43 13.34 7.54 4.95
CA LYS A 43 14.24 8.29 5.84
C LYS A 43 14.72 9.58 5.20
N LYS A 44 15.21 9.52 3.95
CA LYS A 44 15.71 10.70 3.23
C LYS A 44 14.64 11.75 3.01
N ASN A 45 13.41 11.31 2.76
CA ASN A 45 12.28 12.20 2.51
C ASN A 45 11.51 12.59 3.79
N GLY A 46 11.90 12.08 4.97
CA GLY A 46 11.19 12.33 6.23
C GLY A 46 9.74 11.80 6.23
N LEU A 47 9.47 10.74 5.47
CA LEU A 47 8.13 10.19 5.29
C LEU A 47 7.82 9.10 6.31
N LYS A 48 6.57 9.06 6.76
CA LYS A 48 6.00 7.94 7.51
C LYS A 48 4.88 7.33 6.69
N LEU A 49 4.89 6.01 6.55
CA LEU A 49 3.83 5.28 5.87
C LEU A 49 2.91 4.65 6.91
N TYR A 50 1.63 4.95 6.79
CA TYR A 50 0.55 4.32 7.56
C TYR A 50 -0.34 3.50 6.63
N VAL A 51 -0.98 2.48 7.19
CA VAL A 51 -1.62 1.41 6.45
C VAL A 51 -2.70 0.78 7.32
N GLN A 52 -3.76 0.30 6.69
CA GLN A 52 -4.77 -0.47 7.40
C GLN A 52 -4.29 -1.90 7.62
N LYS A 53 -4.63 -2.48 8.78
CA LYS A 53 -4.27 -3.85 9.14
C LYS A 53 -4.63 -4.89 8.07
N VAL A 54 -5.76 -4.72 7.38
CA VAL A 54 -6.17 -5.62 6.28
C VAL A 54 -5.17 -5.64 5.12
N GLU A 55 -4.50 -4.52 4.81
CA GLU A 55 -3.45 -4.49 3.79
C GLU A 55 -2.15 -5.07 4.35
N LEU A 56 -1.79 -4.73 5.59
CA LEU A 56 -0.55 -5.19 6.23
C LEU A 56 -0.53 -6.71 6.41
N ASP A 57 -1.63 -7.29 6.89
CA ASP A 57 -1.76 -8.73 7.07
C ASP A 57 -1.64 -9.46 5.72
N LEU A 58 -2.25 -8.93 4.66
CA LEU A 58 -2.14 -9.52 3.31
C LEU A 58 -0.69 -9.44 2.77
N ILE A 59 -0.01 -8.31 2.98
CA ILE A 59 1.40 -8.15 2.57
C ILE A 59 2.29 -9.14 3.33
N LYS A 60 2.10 -9.28 4.65
CA LYS A 60 2.85 -10.24 5.47
C LYS A 60 2.59 -11.68 5.04
N GLU A 61 1.33 -12.03 4.76
CA GLU A 61 0.95 -13.36 4.29
C GLU A 61 1.57 -13.68 2.92
N GLU A 62 1.53 -12.73 1.98
CA GLU A 62 2.02 -12.96 0.61
C GLU A 62 3.56 -12.97 0.52
N THR A 63 4.24 -12.17 1.34
CA THR A 63 5.70 -12.04 1.30
C THR A 63 6.43 -12.91 2.32
N GLY A 64 5.76 -13.32 3.39
CA GLY A 64 6.38 -13.91 4.57
C GLY A 64 7.24 -12.94 5.39
N ILE A 65 7.18 -11.63 5.08
CA ILE A 65 8.06 -10.61 5.66
C ILE A 65 7.23 -9.57 6.43
N THR A 66 7.62 -9.30 7.67
CA THR A 66 7.17 -8.10 8.39
C THR A 66 7.92 -6.89 7.84
N PRO A 67 7.25 -5.84 7.34
CA PRO A 67 7.92 -4.72 6.70
C PRO A 67 8.80 -3.92 7.68
N TYR A 68 10.00 -3.56 7.23
CA TYR A 68 10.93 -2.69 7.97
C TYR A 68 11.70 -1.78 6.99
N LEU A 69 12.37 -0.77 7.55
CA LEU A 69 13.29 0.09 6.81
C LEU A 69 14.72 -0.45 6.89
N LEU A 70 15.40 -0.50 5.75
CA LEU A 70 16.83 -0.72 5.68
C LEU A 70 17.59 0.47 6.31
N PRO A 71 18.86 0.31 6.74
CA PRO A 71 19.66 1.39 7.33
C PRO A 71 19.71 2.68 6.46
N GLU A 72 19.70 2.49 5.14
CA GLU A 72 19.71 3.54 4.11
C GLU A 72 18.36 4.27 3.98
N GLY A 73 17.30 3.76 4.62
CA GLY A 73 15.96 4.37 4.66
C GLY A 73 14.98 3.89 3.61
N ASN A 74 15.40 2.92 2.78
CA ASN A 74 14.56 2.28 1.78
C ASN A 74 13.69 1.18 2.44
N CYS A 75 12.56 0.88 1.83
CA CYS A 75 11.72 -0.26 2.23
C CYS A 75 12.46 -1.58 1.97
N VAL A 76 12.29 -2.58 2.85
CA VAL A 76 12.82 -3.95 2.64
C VAL A 76 12.44 -4.56 1.28
N PHE A 77 11.30 -4.16 0.72
CA PHE A 77 10.83 -4.64 -0.58
C PHE A 77 11.39 -3.86 -1.79
N GLN A 78 12.44 -3.05 -1.60
CA GLN A 78 13.08 -2.31 -2.67
C GLN A 78 14.40 -2.98 -3.06
N GLU A 79 14.47 -3.46 -4.31
CA GLU A 79 15.67 -4.03 -4.91
C GLU A 79 16.08 -3.19 -6.12
N ASN A 80 17.32 -2.67 -6.12
CA ASN A 80 17.84 -1.82 -7.21
C ASN A 80 16.85 -0.71 -7.62
N ASP A 81 16.34 0.04 -6.63
CA ASP A 81 15.33 1.09 -6.77
C ASP A 81 13.91 0.65 -7.20
N ILE A 82 13.70 -0.64 -7.45
CA ILE A 82 12.43 -1.21 -7.91
C ILE A 82 11.69 -1.84 -6.73
N CYS A 83 10.38 -1.55 -6.62
CA CYS A 83 9.52 -2.18 -5.63
C CYS A 83 9.13 -3.59 -6.08
N THR A 84 9.59 -4.61 -5.37
CA THR A 84 9.29 -6.03 -5.70
C THR A 84 7.84 -6.39 -5.40
N ILE A 85 7.21 -5.71 -4.43
CA ILE A 85 5.80 -5.89 -4.08
C ILE A 85 4.87 -4.87 -4.76
N HIS A 86 5.30 -4.25 -5.86
CA HIS A 86 4.55 -3.15 -6.50
C HIS A 86 3.07 -3.48 -6.71
N ARG A 87 2.75 -4.74 -7.06
CA ARG A 87 1.37 -5.22 -7.27
C ARG A 87 0.50 -5.11 -6.02
N ILE A 88 1.04 -5.37 -4.84
CA ILE A 88 0.32 -5.41 -3.55
C ILE A 88 0.69 -4.25 -2.61
N ARG A 89 1.40 -3.24 -3.12
CA ARG A 89 1.79 -2.06 -2.34
C ARG A 89 0.56 -1.40 -1.70
N PRO A 90 0.67 -0.88 -0.46
CA PRO A 90 -0.47 -0.32 0.27
C PRO A 90 -0.93 0.99 -0.35
N LEU A 91 -2.13 1.44 0.04
CA LEU A 91 -2.77 2.65 -0.46
C LEU A 91 -1.86 3.88 -0.38
N GLY A 92 -1.17 4.09 0.74
CA GLY A 92 -0.26 5.24 0.91
C GLY A 92 0.87 5.28 -0.14
N CYS A 93 1.41 4.12 -0.54
CA CYS A 93 2.40 4.06 -1.63
C CYS A 93 1.82 4.29 -3.02
N ARG A 94 0.50 4.16 -3.19
CA ARG A 94 -0.19 4.40 -4.46
C ARG A 94 -0.54 5.87 -4.65
N THR A 95 -0.81 6.59 -3.57
CA THR A 95 -1.33 7.96 -3.63
C THR A 95 -0.32 9.01 -3.25
N PHE A 96 0.89 8.67 -2.77
CA PHE A 96 1.91 9.64 -2.45
C PHE A 96 2.98 9.75 -3.56
N PHE A 97 3.22 10.98 -4.04
CA PHE A 97 4.27 11.29 -5.00
C PHE A 97 5.02 12.57 -4.63
N SER A 98 6.36 12.49 -4.56
CA SER A 98 7.22 13.63 -4.18
C SER A 98 7.15 14.82 -5.14
N GLU A 99 6.74 14.60 -6.39
CA GLU A 99 6.54 15.67 -7.39
C GLU A 99 5.24 16.45 -7.17
N ALA A 100 4.31 15.92 -6.36
CA ALA A 100 3.03 16.53 -6.05
C ALA A 100 2.62 16.29 -4.57
N PRO A 101 3.44 16.73 -3.60
CA PRO A 101 3.32 16.32 -2.18
C PRO A 101 2.01 16.78 -1.51
N ASN A 102 1.31 17.77 -2.07
CA ASN A 102 0.04 18.31 -1.58
C ASN A 102 -1.06 18.27 -2.64
N SER A 103 -1.02 17.29 -3.55
CA SER A 103 -2.06 17.18 -4.57
C SER A 103 -3.42 16.83 -3.94
N THR A 104 -4.38 17.74 -4.08
CA THR A 104 -5.77 17.54 -3.66
C THR A 104 -6.39 16.30 -4.30
N ASP A 105 -6.08 16.03 -5.59
CA ASP A 105 -6.60 14.85 -6.28
C ASP A 105 -6.11 13.56 -5.62
N HIS A 106 -4.82 13.49 -5.27
CA HIS A 106 -4.25 12.33 -4.60
C HIS A 106 -4.76 12.15 -3.17
N GLN A 107 -4.98 13.24 -2.44
CA GLN A 107 -5.60 13.20 -1.12
C GLN A 107 -7.05 12.71 -1.18
N ASN A 108 -7.83 13.21 -2.14
CA ASN A 108 -9.20 12.75 -2.37
C ASN A 108 -9.24 11.26 -2.72
N LEU A 109 -8.33 10.79 -3.59
CA LEU A 109 -8.19 9.37 -3.90
C LEU A 109 -7.85 8.56 -2.65
N PHE A 110 -6.90 9.01 -1.84
CA PHE A 110 -6.56 8.36 -0.57
C PHE A 110 -7.81 8.23 0.31
N GLU A 111 -8.55 9.31 0.56
CA GLU A 111 -9.73 9.28 1.43
C GLU A 111 -10.84 8.35 0.93
N VAL A 112 -11.13 8.39 -0.38
CA VAL A 112 -12.16 7.53 -1.00
C VAL A 112 -11.76 6.06 -0.89
N TYR A 113 -10.52 5.73 -1.22
CA TYR A 113 -10.06 4.35 -1.22
C TYR A 113 -9.80 3.82 0.18
N HIS A 114 -9.39 4.67 1.12
CA HIS A 114 -9.24 4.31 2.54
C HIS A 114 -10.58 3.84 3.13
N LYS A 115 -11.68 4.52 2.82
CA LYS A 115 -13.03 4.09 3.25
C LYS A 115 -13.40 2.72 2.67
N LYS A 116 -13.13 2.50 1.38
CA LYS A 116 -13.41 1.20 0.71
C LYS A 116 -12.57 0.05 1.27
N ILE A 117 -11.29 0.30 1.61
CA ILE A 117 -10.43 -0.71 2.25
C ILE A 117 -10.96 -1.06 3.65
N LYS A 118 -11.43 -0.06 4.40
CA LYS A 118 -12.05 -0.28 5.70
C LYS A 118 -13.31 -1.15 5.59
N GLU A 119 -14.13 -0.93 4.58
CA GLU A 119 -15.31 -1.77 4.28
C GLU A 119 -14.89 -3.23 4.01
N ILE A 120 -13.86 -3.46 3.19
CA ILE A 120 -13.31 -4.81 2.93
C ILE A 120 -12.84 -5.48 4.23
N GLY A 121 -12.14 -4.74 5.10
CA GLY A 121 -11.71 -5.23 6.41
C GLY A 121 -12.90 -5.63 7.29
N ASN A 122 -13.90 -4.76 7.40
CA ASN A 122 -15.11 -5.01 8.19
C ASN A 122 -15.93 -6.20 7.67
N GLU A 123 -16.15 -6.32 6.36
CA GLU A 123 -16.84 -7.47 5.72
C GLU A 123 -16.10 -8.79 5.93
N SER A 124 -14.82 -8.70 6.26
CA SER A 124 -13.96 -9.83 6.54
C SER A 124 -13.64 -9.96 8.03
N ASP A 125 -14.40 -9.38 8.95
CA ASP A 125 -14.14 -9.49 10.40
C ASP A 125 -12.67 -9.20 10.79
N ILE A 126 -12.03 -8.25 10.12
CA ILE A 126 -10.71 -7.72 10.48
C ILE A 126 -10.94 -6.40 11.19
N GLU A 127 -10.40 -6.28 12.40
CA GLU A 127 -10.47 -5.04 13.17
C GLU A 127 -9.84 -3.88 12.38
N TYR A 128 -10.55 -2.74 12.35
CA TYR A 128 -10.01 -1.53 11.75
C TYR A 128 -8.90 -0.95 12.63
N ILE A 129 -7.67 -1.19 12.22
CA ILE A 129 -6.46 -0.59 12.78
C ILE A 129 -5.74 0.15 11.66
N PHE A 130 -5.34 1.39 11.92
CA PHE A 130 -4.53 2.20 11.01
C PHE A 130 -3.21 2.53 11.71
N GLU A 131 -2.15 1.87 11.28
CA GLU A 131 -0.88 1.79 12.01
C GLU A 131 0.32 2.04 11.09
N PRO A 132 1.52 2.33 11.66
CA PRO A 132 2.74 2.41 10.88
C PRO A 132 3.01 1.12 10.09
N PHE A 133 3.46 1.26 8.83
CA PHE A 133 3.79 0.11 7.99
C PHE A 133 5.05 -0.61 8.46
N PHE A 134 6.03 0.16 8.93
CA PHE A 134 7.33 -0.34 9.32
C PHE A 134 7.34 -0.60 10.82
N THR A 135 7.91 -1.74 11.22
CA THR A 135 8.35 -1.92 12.60
C THR A 135 9.50 -0.96 12.88
N GLU A 136 9.45 -0.29 14.02
CA GLU A 136 10.59 0.50 14.50
C GLU A 136 11.71 -0.48 14.86
N ASN A 137 12.83 -0.39 14.14
CA ASN A 137 14.08 -1.01 14.58
C ASN A 137 14.78 0.06 15.42
N ASP A 138 14.66 -0.03 16.74
CA ASP A 138 15.49 0.71 17.69
C ASP A 138 16.98 0.32 17.54
#